data_AF-A0A7J3XZB7-F1
#
_entry.id   AF-A0A7J3XZB7-F1
#
_cell.length_a   1.000
_cell.length_b   1.000
_cell.length_c   1.000
_cell.angle_alpha   90.00
_cell.angle_beta   90.00
_cell.angle_gamma   90.00
#
_symmetry.space_group_name_H-M   'P 1'
#
loop_
_entity.id
_entity.type
_entity.pdbx_description
1 polymer ?
#
loop_
_entity_poly.entity_id
_entity_poly.type
_entity_poly.pdbx_seq_one_letter_code
_entity_poly.pdbx_strand_id
1 'polypeptide(L)'
;MAQAYRLRCANCGAPLPQPRQGEEYVRCEYCGYWNKIVDSQAYTVKLLEEVKQWVYSLVPRQIVTSTTADLVARHHLFQENILPKLTPKLATARAEFYRTMARSLIDIKGLLGRDSSSDPKRYFEEAVKLEGLSELVATEEDSSLLNLVTGYYNALAYINNALVDAAKENYSEAARNLAEAYKIVEAIGESAFARRIRVASEVYRALSEIMNRNPQASKTILEGLSSVDPADRNRVESVATIVDWSNTWFQQGRDPLEPYVRVVEYIKNYVSITGGIVEEQLPELVKEYARLNTSKAGVSTVRYVAGVGDVYMPFYLSRVALTMVSGGLLRRRGGEATFDTVIPASTPLTHPPVVDLDYFLEAKGKDLYGKISAYTTLCVEKVKSAIRNDYLNPNTRVLPPLTTRRLAERYFYDQWRAGGEKLKVTNVAVDVGDLIYLPAKVKQGYVELCDGTVRLYIKSPSSFESMVV
;
A
#
# COMPACT_ATOMS: atom_id res chain seq x y z
N MET A 1 -14.45 -9.47 -42.08
CA MET A 1 -14.22 -8.08 -41.60
C MET A 1 -15.46 -7.20 -41.32
N ALA A 2 -16.71 -7.71 -41.24
CA ALA A 2 -17.91 -6.89 -40.96
C ALA A 2 -18.54 -7.15 -39.57
N GLN A 3 -17.74 -7.52 -38.56
CA GLN A 3 -18.15 -7.24 -37.18
C GLN A 3 -17.92 -5.75 -36.96
N ALA A 4 -18.98 -5.00 -36.65
CA ALA A 4 -18.87 -3.60 -36.27
C ALA A 4 -17.97 -3.50 -35.03
N TYR A 5 -16.69 -3.21 -35.24
CA TYR A 5 -15.74 -3.04 -34.15
C TYR A 5 -16.27 -1.95 -33.22
N ARG A 6 -16.36 -2.29 -31.93
CA ARG A 6 -16.78 -1.34 -30.90
C ARG A 6 -15.83 -0.14 -30.91
N LEU A 7 -16.38 1.06 -30.77
CA LEU A 7 -15.57 2.28 -30.61
C LEU A 7 -14.59 2.08 -29.46
N ARG A 8 -13.38 2.62 -29.59
CA ARG A 8 -12.33 2.52 -28.58
C ARG A 8 -12.03 3.89 -27.99
N CYS A 9 -11.74 3.90 -26.69
CA CYS A 9 -11.39 5.12 -25.96
C CYS A 9 -10.02 5.63 -26.43
N ALA A 10 -9.94 6.87 -26.89
CA ALA A 10 -8.68 7.46 -27.35
C ALA A 10 -7.65 7.63 -26.22
N ASN A 11 -8.12 7.74 -24.97
CA ASN A 11 -7.26 7.91 -23.79
C ASN A 11 -6.65 6.58 -23.31
N CYS A 12 -7.47 5.54 -23.10
CA CYS A 12 -7.00 4.29 -22.48
C CYS A 12 -7.04 3.06 -23.40
N GLY A 13 -7.61 3.13 -24.61
CA GLY A 13 -7.74 1.99 -25.53
C GLY A 13 -8.89 1.01 -25.21
N ALA A 14 -9.54 1.13 -24.06
CA ALA A 14 -10.67 0.28 -23.67
C ALA A 14 -11.87 0.45 -24.62
N PRO A 15 -12.75 -0.57 -24.75
CA PRO A 15 -13.98 -0.44 -25.53
C PRO A 15 -14.93 0.60 -24.92
N LEU A 16 -15.54 1.41 -25.77
CA LEU A 16 -16.58 2.37 -25.42
C LEU A 16 -17.97 1.77 -25.58
N PRO A 17 -18.95 2.20 -24.75
CA PRO A 17 -20.34 1.87 -24.98
C PRO A 17 -20.83 2.47 -26.31
N GLN A 18 -21.89 1.89 -26.88
CA GLN A 18 -22.52 2.45 -28.08
C GLN A 18 -23.12 3.83 -27.76
N PRO A 19 -22.77 4.88 -28.52
CA PRO A 19 -23.36 6.20 -28.33
C PRO A 19 -24.86 6.17 -28.66
N ARG A 20 -25.66 6.97 -27.95
CA ARG A 20 -27.06 7.17 -28.34
C ARG A 20 -27.13 8.13 -29.53
N GLN A 21 -28.20 8.00 -30.31
CA GLN A 21 -28.40 8.86 -31.48
C GLN A 21 -28.47 10.34 -31.04
N GLY A 22 -27.63 11.18 -31.66
CA GLY A 22 -27.56 12.62 -31.36
C GLY A 22 -26.59 13.01 -30.24
N GLU A 23 -25.93 12.05 -29.57
CA GLU A 23 -24.84 12.38 -28.64
C GLU A 23 -23.58 12.80 -29.41
N GLU A 24 -22.83 13.75 -28.86
CA GLU A 24 -21.53 14.19 -29.38
C GLU A 24 -20.34 13.59 -28.60
N TYR A 25 -20.59 13.18 -27.36
CA TYR A 25 -19.60 12.68 -26.41
C TYR A 25 -20.07 11.39 -25.75
N VAL A 26 -19.12 10.51 -25.43
CA VAL A 26 -19.35 9.27 -24.69
C VAL A 26 -18.32 9.14 -23.57
N ARG A 27 -18.77 8.87 -22.34
CA ARG A 27 -17.88 8.64 -21.19
C ARG A 27 -17.35 7.22 -21.24
N CYS A 28 -16.04 7.05 -21.11
CA CYS A 28 -15.43 5.74 -20.98
C CYS A 28 -15.74 5.16 -19.60
N GLU A 29 -16.33 3.97 -19.59
CA GLU A 29 -16.69 3.24 -18.36
C GLU A 29 -15.48 2.70 -17.60
N TYR A 30 -14.31 2.70 -18.21
CA TYR A 30 -13.09 2.10 -17.69
C TYR A 30 -12.03 3.09 -17.27
N CYS A 31 -12.06 4.36 -17.69
CA CYS A 31 -11.08 5.36 -17.20
C CYS A 31 -11.74 6.71 -16.89
N GLY A 32 -13.06 6.80 -16.99
CA GLY A 32 -13.84 8.00 -16.73
C GLY A 32 -13.72 9.12 -17.77
N TYR A 33 -12.82 9.00 -18.75
CA TYR A 33 -12.56 10.05 -19.75
C TYR A 33 -13.77 10.26 -20.69
N TRP A 34 -14.12 11.53 -20.92
CA TRP A 34 -15.13 11.93 -21.89
C TRP A 34 -14.51 11.98 -23.28
N ASN A 35 -14.95 11.11 -24.18
CA ASN A 35 -14.43 11.05 -25.54
C ASN A 35 -15.41 11.73 -26.48
N LYS A 36 -14.91 12.59 -27.35
CA LYS A 36 -15.69 13.03 -28.51
C LYS A 36 -15.84 11.84 -29.46
N ILE A 37 -17.05 11.61 -29.96
CA ILE A 37 -17.35 10.41 -30.76
C ILE A 37 -16.54 10.40 -32.05
N VAL A 38 -16.40 11.55 -32.72
CA VAL A 38 -15.61 11.68 -33.96
C VAL A 38 -14.12 11.33 -33.76
N ASP A 39 -13.54 11.72 -32.62
CA ASP A 39 -12.13 11.44 -32.31
C ASP A 39 -11.94 9.95 -32.00
N SER A 40 -12.91 9.35 -31.29
CA SER A 40 -12.92 7.91 -31.00
C SER A 40 -13.09 7.07 -32.26
N GLN A 41 -13.93 7.52 -33.19
CA GLN A 41 -14.10 6.90 -34.51
C GLN A 41 -12.80 6.97 -35.31
N ALA A 42 -12.18 8.15 -35.40
CA ALA A 42 -10.91 8.32 -36.11
C ALA A 42 -9.80 7.44 -35.51
N TYR A 43 -9.69 7.40 -34.18
CA TYR A 43 -8.75 6.53 -33.47
C TYR A 43 -9.03 5.04 -33.76
N THR A 44 -10.30 4.62 -33.69
CA THR A 44 -10.70 3.23 -33.96
C THR A 44 -10.37 2.83 -35.40
N VAL A 45 -10.68 3.69 -36.38
CA VAL A 45 -10.35 3.44 -37.79
C VAL A 45 -8.84 3.31 -37.99
N LYS A 46 -8.05 4.19 -37.37
CA LYS A 46 -6.59 4.10 -37.42
C LYS A 46 -6.08 2.77 -36.83
N LEU A 47 -6.59 2.38 -35.67
CA LEU A 47 -6.22 1.13 -35.03
C LEU A 47 -6.57 -0.08 -35.92
N LEU A 48 -7.73 -0.08 -36.56
CA LEU A 48 -8.13 -1.15 -37.47
C LEU A 48 -7.25 -1.23 -38.73
N GLU A 49 -6.82 -0.09 -39.26
CA GLU A 49 -5.86 -0.09 -40.36
C GLU A 49 -4.50 -0.64 -39.91
N GLU A 50 -4.03 -0.29 -38.71
CA GLU A 50 -2.81 -0.89 -38.13
C GLU A 50 -2.94 -2.41 -37.96
N VAL A 51 -4.09 -2.89 -37.48
CA VAL A 51 -4.41 -4.33 -37.37
C VAL A 51 -4.34 -4.99 -38.75
N LYS A 52 -4.99 -4.40 -39.75
CA LYS A 52 -5.01 -4.92 -41.12
C LYS A 52 -3.61 -4.98 -41.74
N GLN A 53 -2.80 -3.92 -41.59
CA GLN A 53 -1.41 -3.90 -42.04
C GLN A 53 -0.56 -4.96 -41.34
N TRP A 54 -0.78 -5.14 -40.04
CA TRP A 54 -0.10 -6.19 -39.27
C TRP A 54 -0.50 -7.59 -39.75
N VAL A 55 -1.79 -7.87 -39.93
CA VAL A 55 -2.27 -9.15 -40.48
C VAL A 55 -1.67 -9.41 -41.86
N TYR A 56 -1.63 -8.42 -42.75
CA TYR A 56 -1.00 -8.54 -44.07
C TYR A 56 0.52 -8.74 -44.02
N SER A 57 1.19 -8.31 -42.95
CA SER A 57 2.62 -8.61 -42.75
C SER A 57 2.87 -10.07 -42.37
N LEU A 58 1.85 -10.78 -41.88
CA LEU A 58 1.93 -12.19 -41.48
C LEU A 58 1.43 -13.14 -42.56
N VAL A 59 0.67 -12.66 -43.54
CA VAL A 59 0.09 -13.48 -44.61
C VAL A 59 0.82 -13.20 -45.93
N PRO A 60 1.44 -14.20 -46.59
CA PRO A 60 1.99 -14.04 -47.93
C PRO A 60 0.94 -13.49 -48.90
N ARG A 61 1.32 -12.49 -49.72
CA ARG A 61 0.39 -11.78 -50.62
C ARG A 61 -0.35 -12.70 -51.60
N GLN A 62 0.19 -13.88 -51.91
CA GLN A 62 -0.45 -14.85 -52.81
C GLN A 62 -1.70 -15.54 -52.21
N ILE A 63 -1.93 -15.48 -50.89
CA ILE A 63 -3.04 -16.18 -50.21
C ILE A 63 -4.24 -15.24 -49.95
N VAL A 64 -4.04 -13.92 -50.03
CA VAL A 64 -5.02 -12.88 -49.64
C VAL A 64 -6.25 -12.80 -50.57
N THR A 65 -6.22 -13.43 -51.75
CA THR A 65 -7.30 -13.37 -52.75
C THR A 65 -8.24 -14.59 -52.77
N SER A 66 -7.95 -15.64 -52.00
CA SER A 66 -8.83 -16.81 -51.90
C SER A 66 -9.78 -16.66 -50.72
N THR A 67 -11.05 -16.39 -50.98
CA THR A 67 -12.13 -16.40 -49.98
C THR A 67 -12.45 -17.81 -49.45
N THR A 68 -11.68 -18.82 -49.88
CA THR A 68 -11.77 -20.23 -49.45
C THR A 68 -10.36 -20.80 -49.28
N ALA A 69 -9.55 -20.21 -48.39
CA ALA A 69 -8.37 -20.92 -47.92
C ALA A 69 -8.86 -22.18 -47.17
N ASP A 70 -8.56 -23.36 -47.74
CA ASP A 70 -8.81 -24.66 -47.13
C ASP A 70 -8.36 -24.67 -45.66
N LEU A 71 -9.06 -25.42 -44.81
CA LEU A 71 -8.75 -25.54 -43.39
C LEU A 71 -7.28 -25.93 -43.18
N VAL A 72 -6.74 -26.77 -44.07
CA VAL A 72 -5.33 -27.15 -44.14
C VAL A 72 -4.41 -25.95 -44.47
N ALA A 73 -4.78 -25.11 -45.43
CA ALA A 73 -4.00 -23.94 -45.82
C ALA A 73 -3.99 -22.86 -44.73
N ARG A 74 -5.10 -22.65 -44.03
CA ARG A 74 -5.17 -21.76 -42.87
C ARG A 74 -4.33 -22.28 -41.70
N HIS A 75 -4.40 -23.58 -41.43
CA HIS A 75 -3.58 -24.19 -40.39
C HIS A 75 -2.09 -24.08 -40.71
N HIS A 76 -1.67 -24.41 -41.94
CA HIS A 76 -0.28 -24.25 -42.37
C HIS A 76 0.19 -22.80 -42.28
N LEU A 77 -0.64 -21.84 -42.70
CA LEU A 77 -0.33 -20.42 -42.57
C LEU A 77 -0.14 -20.01 -41.10
N PHE A 78 -1.01 -20.51 -40.22
CA PHE A 78 -0.92 -20.26 -38.79
C PHE A 78 0.38 -20.81 -38.21
N GLN A 79 0.71 -22.07 -38.51
CA GLN A 79 1.92 -22.74 -38.01
C GLN A 79 3.21 -22.06 -38.50
N GLU A 80 3.28 -21.68 -39.78
CA GLU A 80 4.50 -21.11 -40.36
C GLU A 80 4.69 -19.62 -40.05
N ASN A 81 3.62 -18.83 -39.96
CA ASN A 81 3.73 -17.36 -39.92
C ASN A 81 3.21 -16.74 -38.62
N ILE A 82 2.18 -17.31 -38.01
CA ILE A 82 1.50 -16.73 -36.84
C ILE A 82 2.11 -17.28 -35.54
N LEU A 83 2.21 -18.60 -35.41
CA LEU A 83 2.72 -19.29 -34.23
C LEU A 83 4.13 -18.80 -33.80
N PRO A 84 5.11 -18.59 -34.71
CA PRO A 84 6.43 -18.07 -34.33
C PRO A 84 6.38 -16.65 -33.76
N LYS A 85 5.32 -15.88 -34.02
CA LYS A 85 5.11 -14.54 -33.46
C LYS A 85 4.30 -14.58 -32.16
N LEU A 86 3.36 -15.51 -32.03
CA LEU A 86 2.55 -15.68 -30.82
C LEU A 86 3.37 -16.24 -29.66
N THR A 87 4.28 -17.17 -29.90
CA THR A 87 5.10 -17.82 -28.86
C THR A 87 5.90 -16.83 -28.01
N PRO A 88 6.73 -15.92 -28.57
CA PRO A 88 7.44 -14.92 -27.78
C PRO A 88 6.50 -13.89 -27.13
N LYS A 89 5.38 -13.56 -27.78
CA LYS A 89 4.35 -12.68 -27.22
C LYS A 89 3.71 -13.28 -25.97
N LEU A 90 3.37 -14.57 -25.99
CA LEU A 90 2.84 -15.28 -24.84
C LEU A 90 3.84 -15.30 -23.67
N ALA A 91 5.11 -15.62 -23.95
CA ALA A 91 6.16 -15.60 -22.93
C ALA A 91 6.30 -14.21 -22.30
N THR A 92 6.27 -13.15 -23.12
CA THR A 92 6.34 -11.75 -22.65
C THR A 92 5.13 -11.39 -21.80
N ALA A 93 3.92 -11.67 -22.29
CA ALA A 93 2.68 -11.37 -21.59
C ALA A 93 2.59 -12.09 -20.24
N ARG A 94 3.00 -13.37 -20.18
CA ARG A 94 3.10 -14.13 -18.92
C ARG A 94 4.09 -13.52 -17.94
N ALA A 95 5.29 -13.19 -18.40
CA ALA A 95 6.31 -12.60 -17.54
C ALA A 95 5.85 -11.25 -16.96
N GLU A 96 5.23 -10.41 -17.78
CA GLU A 96 4.68 -9.13 -17.33
C GLU A 96 3.48 -9.32 -16.40
N PHE A 97 2.59 -10.26 -16.71
CA PHE A 97 1.45 -10.60 -15.84
C PHE A 97 1.92 -11.05 -14.46
N TYR A 98 2.83 -12.02 -14.38
CA TYR A 98 3.35 -12.49 -13.10
C TYR A 98 4.14 -11.42 -12.34
N ARG A 99 4.88 -10.55 -13.02
CA ARG A 99 5.55 -9.41 -12.39
C ARG A 99 4.54 -8.43 -11.79
N THR A 100 3.45 -8.13 -12.50
CA THR A 100 2.37 -7.28 -12.01
C THR A 100 1.67 -7.91 -10.81
N MET A 101 1.41 -9.22 -10.88
CA MET A 101 0.80 -9.98 -9.78
C MET A 101 1.76 -10.12 -8.59
N ALA A 102 3.08 -10.16 -8.76
CA ALA A 102 4.01 -10.24 -7.62
C ALA A 102 3.95 -9.03 -6.67
N ARG A 103 3.32 -7.92 -7.08
CA ARG A 103 3.16 -6.68 -6.30
C ARG A 103 1.71 -6.52 -5.84
N SER A 104 1.44 -5.72 -4.82
CA SER A 104 0.07 -5.50 -4.34
C SER A 104 -0.83 -4.79 -5.35
N LEU A 105 -2.04 -5.29 -5.60
CA LEU A 105 -3.00 -4.71 -6.55
C LEU A 105 -3.83 -3.54 -6.01
N ILE A 106 -3.68 -3.20 -4.73
CA ILE A 106 -4.49 -2.17 -4.05
C ILE A 106 -3.65 -0.92 -3.87
N ASP A 107 -4.13 0.26 -4.22
CA ASP A 107 -3.40 1.52 -4.06
C ASP A 107 -4.36 2.61 -3.55
N ILE A 108 -3.88 3.41 -2.60
CA ILE A 108 -4.64 4.50 -1.98
C ILE A 108 -4.02 5.81 -2.48
N LYS A 109 -4.68 6.45 -3.45
CA LYS A 109 -4.26 7.74 -4.05
C LYS A 109 -2.80 7.74 -4.59
N GLY A 110 -2.30 6.61 -5.07
CA GLY A 110 -0.93 6.53 -5.60
C GLY A 110 0.16 6.70 -4.54
N LEU A 111 -0.21 6.81 -3.26
CA LEU A 111 0.73 7.06 -2.17
C LEU A 111 1.59 5.84 -1.88
N LEU A 112 1.14 4.65 -2.30
CA LEU A 112 1.78 3.37 -1.99
C LEU A 112 2.78 2.90 -3.05
N GLY A 113 3.28 3.82 -3.89
CA GLY A 113 4.55 3.69 -4.59
C GLY A 113 4.63 2.56 -5.61
N ARG A 114 3.74 2.56 -6.62
CA ARG A 114 4.01 1.84 -7.87
C ARG A 114 4.76 2.77 -8.82
N ASP A 115 5.89 2.29 -9.36
CA ASP A 115 6.53 2.92 -10.51
C ASP A 115 5.46 3.19 -11.58
N SER A 116 5.45 4.41 -12.10
CA SER A 116 4.45 4.93 -13.02
C SER A 116 4.05 3.86 -14.04
N SER A 117 2.78 3.48 -13.93
CA SER A 117 2.05 2.48 -14.69
C SER A 117 2.60 2.21 -16.09
N SER A 118 2.78 0.93 -16.41
CA SER A 118 2.82 0.51 -17.81
C SER A 118 1.59 1.06 -18.53
N ASP A 119 1.79 1.64 -19.71
CA ASP A 119 0.73 2.23 -20.53
C ASP A 119 -0.39 1.21 -20.80
N PRO A 120 -1.58 1.34 -20.17
CA PRO A 120 -2.67 0.38 -20.36
C PRO A 120 -3.15 0.35 -21.81
N LYS A 121 -3.04 1.48 -22.53
CA LYS A 121 -3.47 1.61 -23.91
C LYS A 121 -2.73 0.66 -24.84
N ARG A 122 -1.41 0.54 -24.66
CA ARG A 122 -0.59 -0.42 -25.40
C ARG A 122 -1.13 -1.85 -25.29
N TYR A 123 -1.56 -2.29 -24.11
CA TYR A 123 -2.07 -3.65 -23.94
C TYR A 123 -3.44 -3.85 -24.59
N PHE A 124 -4.34 -2.85 -24.50
CA PHE A 124 -5.60 -2.90 -25.22
C PHE A 124 -5.40 -2.94 -26.74
N GLU A 125 -4.50 -2.14 -27.28
CA GLU A 125 -4.18 -2.13 -28.71
C GLU A 125 -3.58 -3.45 -29.18
N GLU A 126 -2.66 -4.05 -28.40
CA GLU A 126 -2.09 -5.36 -28.70
C GLU A 126 -3.15 -6.48 -28.63
N ALA A 127 -4.07 -6.43 -27.67
CA ALA A 127 -5.18 -7.39 -27.61
C ALA A 127 -6.08 -7.30 -28.85
N VAL A 128 -6.40 -6.08 -29.31
CA VAL A 128 -7.19 -5.86 -30.54
C VAL A 128 -6.47 -6.41 -31.77
N LYS A 129 -5.15 -6.24 -31.86
CA LYS A 129 -4.36 -6.86 -32.94
C LYS A 129 -4.53 -8.37 -32.93
N LEU A 130 -4.33 -9.01 -31.78
CA LEU A 130 -4.47 -10.46 -31.64
C LEU A 130 -5.88 -10.95 -31.98
N GLU A 131 -6.94 -10.25 -31.55
CA GLU A 131 -8.33 -10.54 -31.92
C GLU A 131 -8.53 -10.55 -33.45
N GLY A 132 -7.82 -9.68 -34.17
CA GLY A 132 -7.81 -9.62 -35.63
C GLY A 132 -7.27 -10.87 -36.35
N LEU A 133 -6.56 -11.76 -35.64
CA LEU A 133 -6.10 -13.05 -36.20
C LEU A 133 -7.15 -14.16 -36.15
N SER A 134 -8.30 -13.93 -35.51
CA SER A 134 -9.33 -14.95 -35.33
C SER A 134 -9.82 -15.57 -36.65
N GLU A 135 -9.89 -14.81 -37.74
CA GLU A 135 -10.28 -15.32 -39.07
C GLU A 135 -9.22 -16.28 -39.69
N LEU A 136 -7.99 -16.27 -39.19
CA LEU A 136 -6.86 -17.10 -39.68
C LEU A 136 -6.65 -18.39 -38.88
N VAL A 137 -7.39 -18.57 -37.80
CA VAL A 137 -7.38 -19.78 -36.96
C VAL A 137 -8.12 -20.91 -37.68
N ALA A 138 -7.53 -22.10 -37.70
CA ALA A 138 -8.09 -23.27 -38.40
C ALA A 138 -8.55 -24.38 -37.44
N THR A 139 -7.86 -24.56 -36.31
CA THR A 139 -8.10 -25.65 -35.36
C THR A 139 -8.46 -25.13 -33.96
N GLU A 140 -9.00 -26.01 -33.11
CA GLU A 140 -9.25 -25.69 -31.69
C GLU A 140 -7.94 -25.38 -30.93
N GLU A 141 -6.83 -26.01 -31.31
CA GLU A 141 -5.51 -25.75 -30.70
C GLU A 141 -5.02 -24.34 -31.04
N ASP A 142 -5.09 -23.96 -32.32
CA ASP A 142 -4.75 -22.62 -32.79
C ASP A 142 -5.63 -21.56 -32.07
N SER A 143 -6.92 -21.85 -31.92
CA SER A 143 -7.89 -20.99 -31.22
C SER A 143 -7.55 -20.86 -29.74
N SER A 144 -7.25 -21.98 -29.08
CA SER A 144 -6.89 -22.02 -27.65
C SER A 144 -5.63 -21.22 -27.38
N LEU A 145 -4.59 -21.36 -28.22
CA LEU A 145 -3.37 -20.58 -28.10
C LEU A 145 -3.65 -19.08 -28.30
N LEU A 146 -4.37 -18.71 -29.36
CA LEU A 146 -4.69 -17.30 -29.64
C LEU A 146 -5.50 -16.68 -28.48
N ASN A 147 -6.50 -17.40 -27.98
CA ASN A 147 -7.32 -16.96 -26.85
C ASN A 147 -6.48 -16.80 -25.58
N LEU A 148 -5.52 -17.70 -25.34
CA LEU A 148 -4.60 -17.60 -24.21
C LEU A 148 -3.70 -16.36 -24.31
N VAL A 149 -3.09 -16.10 -25.47
CA VAL A 149 -2.24 -14.91 -25.66
C VAL A 149 -3.08 -13.63 -25.51
N THR A 150 -4.22 -13.57 -26.19
CA THR A 150 -5.17 -12.43 -26.12
C THR A 150 -5.65 -12.21 -24.69
N GLY A 151 -5.94 -13.29 -23.95
CA GLY A 151 -6.39 -13.24 -22.57
C GLY A 151 -5.36 -12.60 -21.63
N TYR A 152 -4.07 -12.95 -21.73
CA TYR A 152 -3.05 -12.28 -20.92
C TYR A 152 -2.91 -10.79 -21.25
N TYR A 153 -2.97 -10.40 -22.54
CA TYR A 153 -2.92 -8.99 -22.93
C TYR A 153 -4.14 -8.21 -22.44
N ASN A 154 -5.35 -8.77 -22.58
CA ASN A 154 -6.56 -8.15 -22.05
C ASN A 154 -6.52 -8.04 -20.52
N ALA A 155 -6.08 -9.09 -19.81
CA ALA A 155 -5.92 -9.05 -18.36
C ALA A 155 -4.93 -7.94 -17.93
N LEU A 156 -3.77 -7.85 -18.58
CA LEU A 156 -2.79 -6.79 -18.34
C LEU A 156 -3.37 -5.40 -18.63
N ALA A 157 -4.14 -5.24 -19.70
CA ALA A 157 -4.77 -3.97 -20.05
C ALA A 157 -5.70 -3.49 -18.94
N TYR A 158 -6.62 -4.33 -18.51
CA TYR A 158 -7.58 -4.01 -17.45
C TYR A 158 -6.89 -3.82 -16.09
N ILE A 159 -5.97 -4.72 -15.69
CA ILE A 159 -5.25 -4.58 -14.41
C ILE A 159 -4.50 -3.25 -14.39
N ASN A 160 -3.71 -2.92 -15.41
CA ASN A 160 -2.93 -1.69 -15.41
C ASN A 160 -3.80 -0.44 -15.46
N ASN A 161 -4.91 -0.48 -16.21
CA ASN A 161 -5.85 0.63 -16.24
C ASN A 161 -6.50 0.86 -14.86
N ALA A 162 -6.83 -0.22 -14.15
CA ALA A 162 -7.35 -0.13 -12.77
C ALA A 162 -6.38 0.59 -11.81
N LEU A 163 -5.08 0.35 -11.97
CA LEU A 163 -4.05 0.97 -11.13
C LEU A 163 -3.87 2.44 -11.43
N VAL A 164 -3.95 2.82 -12.71
CA VAL A 164 -3.96 4.23 -13.13
C VAL A 164 -5.16 4.96 -12.53
N ASP A 165 -6.33 4.33 -12.55
CA ASP A 165 -7.55 4.89 -11.98
C ASP A 165 -7.47 5.01 -10.47
N ALA A 166 -7.01 3.96 -9.78
CA ALA A 166 -6.83 3.97 -8.33
C ALA A 166 -5.85 5.05 -7.86
N ALA A 167 -4.76 5.28 -8.59
CA ALA A 167 -3.81 6.36 -8.29
C ALA A 167 -4.46 7.75 -8.35
N LYS A 168 -5.53 7.90 -9.13
CA LYS A 168 -6.32 9.13 -9.27
C LYS A 168 -7.59 9.13 -8.42
N GLU A 169 -7.77 8.15 -7.53
CA GLU A 169 -8.96 7.98 -6.69
C GLU A 169 -10.25 7.67 -7.47
N ASN A 170 -10.14 7.24 -8.74
CA ASN A 170 -11.25 6.75 -9.55
C ASN A 170 -11.58 5.29 -9.19
N TYR A 171 -11.93 5.04 -7.93
CA TYR A 171 -12.05 3.68 -7.39
C TYR A 171 -13.19 2.86 -8.02
N SER A 172 -14.26 3.51 -8.47
CA SER A 172 -15.36 2.84 -9.19
C SER A 172 -14.86 2.23 -10.52
N GLU A 173 -14.13 3.02 -11.32
CA GLU A 173 -13.52 2.55 -12.56
C GLU A 173 -12.45 1.48 -12.29
N ALA A 174 -11.62 1.66 -11.25
CA ALA A 174 -10.63 0.65 -10.85
C ALA A 174 -11.28 -0.70 -10.51
N ALA A 175 -12.34 -0.69 -9.70
CA ALA A 175 -13.10 -1.88 -9.35
C ALA A 175 -13.67 -2.59 -10.59
N ARG A 176 -14.24 -1.82 -11.54
CA ARG A 176 -14.80 -2.34 -12.79
C ARG A 176 -13.74 -2.99 -13.67
N ASN A 177 -12.60 -2.33 -13.86
CA ASN A 177 -11.50 -2.91 -14.63
C ASN A 177 -11.05 -4.26 -14.04
N LEU A 178 -10.87 -4.34 -12.72
CA LEU A 178 -10.48 -5.60 -12.07
C LEU A 178 -11.58 -6.67 -12.15
N ALA A 179 -12.86 -6.28 -12.16
CA ALA A 179 -13.95 -7.21 -12.37
C ALA A 179 -13.92 -7.84 -13.78
N GLU A 180 -13.56 -7.08 -14.82
CA GLU A 180 -13.33 -7.63 -16.16
C GLU A 180 -12.06 -8.49 -16.23
N ALA A 181 -10.96 -8.02 -15.62
CA ALA A 181 -9.73 -8.80 -15.54
C ALA A 181 -9.95 -10.15 -14.83
N TYR A 182 -10.77 -10.20 -13.77
CA TYR A 182 -11.13 -11.43 -13.07
C TYR A 182 -11.73 -12.46 -14.02
N LYS A 183 -12.74 -12.09 -14.81
CA LYS A 183 -13.40 -12.98 -15.77
C LYS A 183 -12.42 -13.53 -16.80
N ILE A 184 -11.54 -12.67 -17.32
CA ILE A 184 -10.53 -13.05 -18.30
C ILE A 184 -9.51 -14.03 -17.71
N VAL A 185 -9.00 -13.72 -16.52
CA VAL A 185 -7.97 -14.53 -15.83
C VAL A 185 -8.54 -15.89 -15.42
N GLU A 186 -9.81 -15.94 -15.03
CA GLU A 186 -10.54 -17.19 -14.80
C GLU A 186 -10.65 -18.03 -16.08
N ALA A 187 -11.03 -17.40 -17.21
CA ALA A 187 -11.20 -18.07 -18.49
C ALA A 187 -9.88 -18.65 -19.06
N ILE A 188 -8.72 -18.04 -18.79
CA ILE A 188 -7.41 -18.56 -19.20
C ILE A 188 -6.83 -19.60 -18.22
N GLY A 189 -7.57 -19.99 -17.17
CA GLY A 189 -7.19 -21.06 -16.24
C GLY A 189 -6.31 -20.64 -15.06
N GLU A 190 -6.19 -19.34 -14.78
CA GLU A 190 -5.32 -18.79 -13.73
C GLU A 190 -6.10 -18.52 -12.42
N SER A 191 -6.80 -19.54 -11.92
CA SER A 191 -7.83 -19.37 -10.87
C SER A 191 -7.34 -18.74 -9.55
N ALA A 192 -6.09 -18.99 -9.17
CA ALA A 192 -5.49 -18.37 -7.96
C ALA A 192 -5.35 -16.85 -8.14
N PHE A 193 -4.87 -16.40 -9.28
CA PHE A 193 -4.75 -14.98 -9.61
C PHE A 193 -6.12 -14.34 -9.84
N ALA A 194 -7.07 -15.07 -10.45
CA ALA A 194 -8.45 -14.61 -10.62
C ALA A 194 -9.10 -14.27 -9.25
N ARG A 195 -8.97 -15.18 -8.27
CA ARG A 195 -9.48 -14.95 -6.90
C ARG A 195 -8.89 -13.70 -6.27
N ARG A 196 -7.58 -13.50 -6.44
CA ARG A 196 -6.89 -12.32 -5.92
C ARG A 196 -7.36 -11.02 -6.58
N ILE A 197 -7.50 -11.00 -7.90
CA ILE A 197 -8.01 -9.86 -8.66
C ILE A 197 -9.43 -9.50 -8.21
N ARG A 198 -10.29 -10.51 -7.96
CA ARG A 198 -11.63 -10.30 -7.41
C ARG A 198 -11.59 -9.61 -6.05
N VAL A 199 -10.71 -10.03 -5.14
CA VAL A 199 -10.54 -9.37 -3.83
C VAL A 199 -10.12 -7.92 -3.99
N ALA A 200 -9.16 -7.63 -4.87
CA ALA A 200 -8.75 -6.25 -5.14
C ALA A 200 -9.90 -5.39 -5.71
N SER A 201 -10.72 -5.97 -6.61
CA SER A 201 -11.93 -5.31 -7.13
C SER A 201 -12.90 -4.93 -6.01
N GLU A 202 -13.15 -5.84 -5.07
CA GLU A 202 -14.03 -5.61 -3.92
C GLU A 202 -13.48 -4.53 -2.97
N VAL A 203 -12.16 -4.49 -2.76
CA VAL A 203 -11.52 -3.44 -1.95
C VAL A 203 -11.72 -2.07 -2.59
N TYR A 204 -11.56 -1.95 -3.91
CA TYR A 204 -11.82 -0.69 -4.60
C TYR A 204 -13.31 -0.32 -4.62
N ARG A 205 -14.21 -1.31 -4.67
CA ARG A 205 -15.65 -1.07 -4.49
C ARG A 205 -15.93 -0.49 -3.10
N ALA A 206 -15.32 -1.04 -2.05
CA ALA A 206 -15.44 -0.50 -0.70
C ALA A 206 -14.88 0.93 -0.60
N LEU A 207 -13.71 1.21 -1.20
CA LEU A 207 -13.18 2.57 -1.25
C LEU A 207 -14.10 3.53 -2.01
N SER A 208 -14.70 3.11 -3.12
CA SER A 208 -15.68 3.90 -3.86
C SER A 208 -16.91 4.23 -3.02
N GLU A 209 -17.41 3.28 -2.22
CA GLU A 209 -18.53 3.51 -1.31
C GLU A 209 -18.15 4.50 -0.20
N ILE A 210 -16.91 4.49 0.32
CA ILE A 210 -16.40 5.54 1.23
C ILE A 210 -16.44 6.91 0.54
N MET A 211 -15.95 7.01 -0.70
CA MET A 211 -15.97 8.27 -1.47
C MET A 211 -17.40 8.81 -1.65
N ASN A 212 -18.38 7.91 -1.73
CA ASN A 212 -19.82 8.19 -1.81
C ASN A 212 -20.50 8.33 -0.43
N ARG A 213 -19.74 8.40 0.67
CA ARG A 213 -20.24 8.54 2.05
C ARG A 213 -21.13 7.38 2.52
N ASN A 214 -20.87 6.17 2.04
CA ASN A 214 -21.58 4.94 2.41
C ASN A 214 -20.64 3.90 3.08
N PRO A 215 -20.16 4.18 4.31
CA PRO A 215 -19.21 3.31 4.98
C PRO A 215 -19.82 1.95 5.41
N GLN A 216 -21.14 1.87 5.60
CA GLN A 216 -21.81 0.61 5.97
C GLN A 216 -21.77 -0.41 4.82
N ALA A 217 -22.00 0.04 3.57
CA ALA A 217 -21.81 -0.81 2.39
C ALA A 217 -20.34 -1.25 2.26
N SER A 218 -19.42 -0.30 2.46
CA SER A 218 -17.97 -0.57 2.45
C SER A 218 -17.59 -1.68 3.44
N LYS A 219 -18.11 -1.61 4.67
CA LYS A 219 -17.86 -2.59 5.73
C LYS A 219 -18.37 -3.99 5.35
N THR A 220 -19.61 -4.06 4.87
CA THR A 220 -20.23 -5.33 4.44
C THR A 220 -19.41 -6.00 3.33
N ILE A 221 -18.86 -5.22 2.40
CA ILE A 221 -18.00 -5.73 1.32
C ILE A 221 -16.73 -6.35 1.89
N LEU A 222 -16.04 -5.66 2.81
CA LEU A 222 -14.78 -6.14 3.37
C LEU A 222 -14.95 -7.35 4.29
N GLU A 223 -16.02 -7.39 5.09
CA GLU A 223 -16.36 -8.55 5.94
C GLU A 223 -16.68 -9.80 5.10
N GLY A 224 -17.16 -9.62 3.86
CA GLY A 224 -17.41 -10.69 2.91
C GLY A 224 -16.15 -11.29 2.24
N LEU A 225 -14.95 -10.76 2.52
CA LEU A 225 -13.70 -11.27 1.95
C LEU A 225 -13.27 -12.56 2.65
N SER A 226 -13.27 -13.68 1.92
CA SER A 226 -12.95 -15.00 2.47
C SER A 226 -11.47 -15.28 2.65
N SER A 227 -10.60 -14.73 1.80
CA SER A 227 -9.15 -14.94 1.84
C SER A 227 -8.44 -13.79 1.12
N VAL A 228 -7.37 -13.26 1.71
CA VAL A 228 -6.55 -12.20 1.12
C VAL A 228 -5.15 -12.74 0.83
N ASP A 229 -4.64 -12.45 -0.37
CA ASP A 229 -3.28 -12.83 -0.75
C ASP A 229 -2.25 -12.10 0.13
N PRO A 230 -1.14 -12.76 0.55
CA PRO A 230 -0.12 -12.12 1.37
C PRO A 230 0.41 -10.80 0.81
N ALA A 231 0.51 -10.66 -0.51
CA ALA A 231 0.98 -9.43 -1.15
C ALA A 231 -0.02 -8.27 -1.01
N ASP A 232 -1.31 -8.54 -0.73
CA ASP A 232 -2.35 -7.51 -0.58
C ASP A 232 -2.77 -7.29 0.87
N ARG A 233 -2.40 -8.22 1.77
CA ARG A 233 -2.86 -8.27 3.17
C ARG A 233 -2.73 -6.95 3.91
N ASN A 234 -1.53 -6.36 3.92
CA ASN A 234 -1.28 -5.12 4.65
C ASN A 234 -2.15 -3.96 4.13
N ARG A 235 -2.36 -3.92 2.81
CA ARG A 235 -3.18 -2.88 2.18
C ARG A 235 -4.67 -3.08 2.48
N VAL A 236 -5.16 -4.32 2.46
CA VAL A 236 -6.53 -4.65 2.90
C VAL A 236 -6.74 -4.29 4.37
N GLU A 237 -5.82 -4.62 5.27
CA GLU A 237 -5.92 -4.30 6.70
C GLU A 237 -5.96 -2.77 6.95
N SER A 238 -5.21 -2.01 6.15
CA SER A 238 -5.22 -0.54 6.20
C SER A 238 -6.56 0.02 5.72
N VAL A 239 -7.11 -0.51 4.62
CA VAL A 239 -8.44 -0.11 4.11
C VAL A 239 -9.55 -0.50 5.09
N ALA A 240 -9.48 -1.69 5.69
CA ALA A 240 -10.45 -2.12 6.72
C ALA A 240 -10.45 -1.16 7.91
N THR A 241 -9.28 -0.72 8.35
CA THR A 241 -9.14 0.29 9.41
C THR A 241 -9.79 1.62 9.02
N ILE A 242 -9.59 2.08 7.77
CA ILE A 242 -10.25 3.29 7.26
C ILE A 242 -11.77 3.11 7.26
N VAL A 243 -12.28 1.98 6.76
CA VAL A 243 -13.72 1.69 6.70
C VAL A 243 -14.35 1.65 8.10
N ASP A 244 -13.73 0.96 9.06
CA ASP A 244 -14.25 0.89 10.43
C ASP A 244 -14.25 2.27 11.10
N TRP A 245 -13.21 3.07 10.87
CA TRP A 245 -13.15 4.44 11.35
C TRP A 245 -14.22 5.32 10.68
N SER A 246 -14.37 5.27 9.36
CA SER A 246 -15.43 5.95 8.60
C SER A 246 -16.83 5.58 9.08
N ASN A 247 -17.07 4.30 9.35
CA ASN A 247 -18.35 3.83 9.86
C ASN A 247 -18.63 4.35 11.28
N THR A 248 -17.61 4.35 12.13
CA THR A 248 -17.68 4.95 13.47
C THR A 248 -18.04 6.44 13.38
N TRP A 249 -17.39 7.20 12.49
CA TRP A 249 -17.69 8.62 12.27
C TRP A 249 -19.13 8.84 11.83
N PHE A 250 -19.60 8.03 10.89
CA PHE A 250 -20.97 8.10 10.39
C PHE A 250 -22.01 7.89 11.50
N GLN A 251 -21.78 6.88 12.36
CA GLN A 251 -22.64 6.60 13.51
C GLN A 251 -22.68 7.75 14.52
N GLN A 252 -21.64 8.57 14.57
CA GLN A 252 -21.58 9.79 15.39
C GLN A 252 -22.15 11.05 14.70
N GLY A 253 -22.70 10.93 13.48
CA GLY A 253 -23.21 12.06 12.72
C GLY A 253 -22.12 12.95 12.10
N ARG A 254 -20.89 12.44 11.96
CA ARG A 254 -19.77 13.13 11.32
C ARG A 254 -19.62 12.70 9.85
N ASP A 255 -18.88 13.47 9.04
CA ASP A 255 -18.62 13.11 7.64
C ASP A 255 -17.76 11.83 7.55
N PRO A 256 -18.29 10.72 7.01
CA PRO A 256 -17.55 9.46 6.90
C PRO A 256 -16.35 9.51 5.95
N LEU A 257 -16.21 10.56 5.14
CA LEU A 257 -15.05 10.74 4.28
C LEU A 257 -13.82 11.29 5.05
N GLU A 258 -14.04 11.91 6.21
CA GLU A 258 -12.97 12.57 6.99
C GLU A 258 -11.82 11.61 7.36
N PRO A 259 -12.07 10.37 7.84
CA PRO A 259 -11.02 9.39 8.11
C PRO A 259 -10.11 9.08 6.92
N TYR A 260 -10.69 8.89 5.73
CA TYR A 260 -9.93 8.62 4.51
C TYR A 260 -8.97 9.78 4.19
N VAL A 261 -9.48 11.02 4.22
CA VAL A 261 -8.67 12.23 3.97
C VAL A 261 -7.52 12.34 4.97
N ARG A 262 -7.79 12.11 6.26
CA ARG A 262 -6.78 12.16 7.32
C ARG A 262 -5.70 11.10 7.14
N VAL A 263 -6.06 9.88 6.74
CA VAL A 263 -5.09 8.80 6.51
C VAL A 263 -4.22 9.09 5.28
N VAL A 264 -4.81 9.60 4.19
CA VAL A 264 -4.08 10.04 3.00
C VAL A 264 -3.05 11.12 3.35
N GLU A 265 -3.44 12.12 4.14
CA GLU A 265 -2.53 13.18 4.59
C GLU A 265 -1.43 12.64 5.50
N TYR A 266 -1.77 11.77 6.45
CA TYR A 266 -0.81 11.12 7.33
C TYR A 266 0.25 10.32 6.54
N ILE A 267 -0.18 9.49 5.59
CA ILE A 267 0.73 8.70 4.75
C ILE A 267 1.63 9.62 3.91
N LYS A 268 1.07 10.68 3.30
CA LYS A 268 1.85 11.64 2.52
C LYS A 268 2.93 12.30 3.39
N ASN A 269 2.57 12.75 4.58
CA ASN A 269 3.52 13.37 5.50
C ASN A 269 4.58 12.34 5.93
N TYR A 270 4.17 11.10 6.22
CA TYR A 270 5.07 10.00 6.62
C TYR A 270 6.13 9.77 5.55
N VAL A 271 5.72 9.60 4.29
CA VAL A 271 6.61 9.41 3.14
C VAL A 271 7.61 10.55 2.99
N SER A 272 7.18 11.80 3.20
CA SER A 272 8.09 12.94 3.08
C SER A 272 9.19 12.94 4.14
N ILE A 273 8.93 12.33 5.31
CA ILE A 273 9.89 12.24 6.41
C ILE A 273 10.81 11.00 6.24
N THR A 274 10.27 9.88 5.79
CA THR A 274 11.01 8.60 5.70
C THR A 274 11.71 8.40 4.37
N GLY A 275 11.35 9.17 3.33
CA GLY A 275 11.85 8.99 1.97
C GLY A 275 11.19 7.84 1.21
N GLY A 276 10.17 7.19 1.77
CA GLY A 276 9.47 6.07 1.14
C GLY A 276 8.55 5.32 2.08
N ILE A 277 7.73 4.41 1.53
CA ILE A 277 6.81 3.58 2.30
C ILE A 277 7.45 2.24 2.62
N VAL A 278 7.30 1.83 3.88
CA VAL A 278 7.55 0.45 4.32
C VAL A 278 6.19 -0.20 4.52
N GLU A 279 5.73 -0.96 3.52
CA GLU A 279 4.35 -1.48 3.47
C GLU A 279 3.97 -2.33 4.70
N GLU A 280 4.92 -3.09 5.24
CA GLU A 280 4.73 -3.91 6.46
C GLU A 280 4.36 -3.09 7.70
N GLN A 281 4.65 -1.78 7.71
CA GLN A 281 4.42 -0.92 8.87
C GLN A 281 3.07 -0.22 8.83
N LEU A 282 2.51 -0.03 7.63
CA LEU A 282 1.30 0.77 7.44
C LEU A 282 0.08 0.30 8.24
N PRO A 283 -0.24 -1.01 8.34
CA PRO A 283 -1.44 -1.44 9.07
C PRO A 283 -1.43 -0.98 10.53
N GLU A 284 -0.30 -1.18 11.22
CA GLU A 284 -0.14 -0.79 12.61
C GLU A 284 -0.18 0.73 12.77
N LEU A 285 0.55 1.47 11.93
CA LEU A 285 0.59 2.92 11.97
C LEU A 285 -0.79 3.56 11.71
N VAL A 286 -1.51 3.10 10.69
CA VAL A 286 -2.87 3.57 10.36
C VAL A 286 -3.86 3.22 11.47
N LYS A 287 -3.73 2.03 12.08
CA LYS A 287 -4.56 1.61 13.22
C LYS A 287 -4.35 2.50 14.44
N GLU A 288 -3.10 2.75 14.83
CA GLU A 288 -2.82 3.63 15.98
C GLU A 288 -3.19 5.09 15.68
N TYR A 289 -3.03 5.55 14.43
CA TYR A 289 -3.50 6.86 14.01
C TYR A 289 -5.02 6.99 14.07
N ALA A 290 -5.76 5.97 13.62
CA ALA A 290 -7.22 5.91 13.73
C ALA A 290 -7.67 5.87 15.20
N ARG A 291 -6.98 5.08 16.05
CA ARG A 291 -7.23 5.02 17.49
C ARG A 291 -7.03 6.38 18.15
N LEU A 292 -5.94 7.08 17.83
CA LEU A 292 -5.68 8.42 18.34
C LEU A 292 -6.82 9.41 18.02
N ASN A 293 -7.26 9.44 16.76
CA ASN A 293 -8.31 10.35 16.32
C ASN A 293 -9.68 9.97 16.91
N THR A 294 -10.03 8.68 16.92
CA THR A 294 -11.26 8.20 17.56
C THR A 294 -11.26 8.44 19.07
N SER A 295 -10.09 8.50 19.70
CA SER A 295 -9.98 8.85 21.12
C SER A 295 -10.27 10.31 21.40
N LYS A 296 -9.75 11.22 20.57
CA LYS A 296 -10.14 12.64 20.60
C LYS A 296 -11.63 12.86 20.36
N ALA A 297 -12.31 11.93 19.70
CA ALA A 297 -13.74 11.95 19.47
C ALA A 297 -14.57 11.25 20.58
N GLY A 298 -13.94 10.77 21.66
CA GLY A 298 -14.63 10.10 22.75
C GLY A 298 -15.11 8.67 22.46
N VAL A 299 -14.56 8.00 21.45
CA VAL A 299 -14.96 6.63 21.06
C VAL A 299 -14.03 5.57 21.62
N SER A 300 -12.72 5.77 21.46
CA SER A 300 -11.70 4.80 21.88
C SER A 300 -10.80 5.40 22.95
N THR A 301 -10.22 4.58 23.79
CA THR A 301 -9.28 5.05 24.81
C THR A 301 -7.85 4.82 24.35
N VAL A 302 -6.96 5.74 24.73
CA VAL A 302 -5.50 5.59 24.57
C VAL A 302 -4.84 5.64 25.94
N ARG A 303 -3.64 5.08 26.01
CA ARG A 303 -2.84 5.13 27.23
C ARG A 303 -2.00 6.42 27.21
N TYR A 304 -2.16 7.27 28.21
CA TYR A 304 -1.35 8.48 28.32
C TYR A 304 -1.10 8.86 29.78
N VAL A 305 -0.10 9.72 30.00
CA VAL A 305 0.20 10.29 31.32
C VAL A 305 -0.38 11.70 31.40
N ALA A 306 -1.28 11.95 32.34
CA ALA A 306 -1.79 13.30 32.54
C ALA A 306 -0.66 14.24 33.01
N GLY A 307 -0.55 15.42 32.40
CA GLY A 307 0.47 16.39 32.78
C GLY A 307 0.45 17.65 31.93
N VAL A 308 1.41 18.54 32.20
CA VAL A 308 1.59 19.81 31.48
C VAL A 308 2.70 19.65 30.44
N GLY A 309 2.37 19.90 29.19
CA GLY A 309 3.30 19.90 28.06
C GLY A 309 2.66 20.60 26.86
N ASP A 310 3.48 20.94 25.87
CA ASP A 310 3.03 21.60 24.64
C ASP A 310 2.46 20.59 23.64
N VAL A 311 2.90 19.32 23.73
CA VAL A 311 2.50 18.22 22.84
C VAL A 311 2.62 16.88 23.57
N TYR A 312 1.77 15.91 23.21
CA TYR A 312 1.92 14.52 23.61
C TYR A 312 2.74 13.75 22.59
N MET A 313 3.80 13.10 23.06
CA MET A 313 4.74 12.34 22.25
C MET A 313 4.51 10.83 22.43
N PRO A 314 4.58 10.02 21.36
CA PRO A 314 4.33 8.59 21.42
C PRO A 314 5.59 7.81 21.83
N PHE A 315 5.45 6.87 22.77
CA PHE A 315 6.51 5.97 23.26
C PHE A 315 5.97 4.56 23.48
N TYR A 316 6.83 3.55 23.36
CA TYR A 316 6.55 2.22 23.86
C TYR A 316 7.12 2.05 25.28
N LEU A 317 6.25 1.73 26.24
CA LEU A 317 6.71 1.31 27.56
C LEU A 317 7.20 -0.14 27.47
N SER A 318 8.51 -0.34 27.62
CA SER A 318 9.17 -1.60 27.27
C SER A 318 9.96 -2.15 28.44
N ARG A 319 10.21 -3.46 28.45
CA ARG A 319 11.07 -4.12 29.43
C ARG A 319 12.35 -4.60 28.77
N VAL A 320 13.48 -4.35 29.41
CA VAL A 320 14.81 -4.67 28.89
C VAL A 320 15.49 -5.62 29.86
N ALA A 321 16.14 -6.65 29.32
CA ALA A 321 17.05 -7.52 30.03
C ALA A 321 18.44 -7.41 29.40
N LEU A 322 19.43 -7.10 30.24
CA LEU A 322 20.84 -6.99 29.86
C LEU A 322 21.63 -8.12 30.51
N THR A 323 22.47 -8.78 29.72
CA THR A 323 23.52 -9.67 30.24
C THR A 323 24.86 -8.97 30.16
N MET A 324 25.53 -8.82 31.30
CA MET A 324 26.81 -8.14 31.43
C MET A 324 27.91 -9.09 31.89
N VAL A 325 29.14 -8.79 31.49
CA VAL A 325 30.33 -9.50 31.99
C VAL A 325 31.24 -8.53 32.74
N SER A 326 31.42 -8.76 34.03
CA SER A 326 32.30 -7.97 34.89
C SER A 326 33.56 -8.76 35.27
N GLY A 327 34.70 -8.08 35.43
CA GLY A 327 35.98 -8.68 35.86
C GLY A 327 37.06 -8.81 34.77
N GLY A 328 38.30 -9.08 35.19
CA GLY A 328 39.47 -9.20 34.30
C GLY A 328 39.62 -10.61 33.70
N LEU A 329 40.67 -10.81 32.89
CA LEU A 329 40.91 -12.04 32.10
C LEU A 329 40.81 -13.35 32.92
N LEU A 330 41.11 -13.30 34.23
CA LEU A 330 41.18 -14.46 35.12
C LEU A 330 39.93 -14.68 36.00
N ARG A 331 39.00 -13.72 36.08
CA ARG A 331 37.75 -13.84 36.88
C ARG A 331 36.62 -13.03 36.23
N ARG A 332 35.98 -13.62 35.21
CA ARG A 332 34.73 -13.10 34.64
C ARG A 332 33.55 -13.53 35.53
N ARG A 333 32.73 -12.58 35.97
CA ARG A 333 31.44 -12.81 36.63
C ARG A 333 30.34 -12.25 35.72
N GLY A 334 29.42 -13.12 35.33
CA GLY A 334 28.18 -12.71 34.66
C GLY A 334 27.27 -11.96 35.63
N GLY A 335 26.57 -10.96 35.14
CA GLY A 335 25.51 -10.26 35.86
C GLY A 335 24.34 -10.00 34.93
N GLU A 336 23.13 -10.00 35.48
CA GLU A 336 21.90 -9.70 34.76
C GLU A 336 21.27 -8.46 35.36
N ALA A 337 20.78 -7.56 34.51
CA ALA A 337 20.00 -6.40 34.92
C ALA A 337 18.72 -6.35 34.10
N THR A 338 17.59 -6.24 34.78
CA THR A 338 16.29 -6.01 34.16
C THR A 338 15.76 -4.65 34.56
N PHE A 339 15.27 -3.86 33.62
CA PHE A 339 14.65 -2.58 33.89
C PHE A 339 13.56 -2.26 32.86
N ASP A 340 12.64 -1.39 33.23
CA ASP A 340 11.64 -0.87 32.30
C ASP A 340 12.17 0.45 31.71
N THR A 341 11.84 0.73 30.45
CA THR A 341 12.29 1.92 29.71
C THR A 341 11.17 2.46 28.80
N VAL A 342 11.38 3.63 28.22
CA VAL A 342 10.50 4.19 27.20
C VAL A 342 11.25 4.32 25.88
N ILE A 343 10.68 3.73 24.81
CA ILE A 343 11.29 3.75 23.47
C ILE A 343 10.49 4.72 22.60
N PRO A 344 11.09 5.79 22.05
CA PRO A 344 10.40 6.72 21.17
C PRO A 344 9.72 6.01 20.00
N ALA A 345 8.43 6.30 19.79
CA ALA A 345 7.69 5.87 18.61
C ALA A 345 7.60 6.99 17.56
N SER A 346 8.51 7.97 17.62
CA SER A 346 8.51 9.18 16.76
C SER A 346 9.70 9.23 15.80
N THR A 347 10.52 8.19 15.72
CA THR A 347 11.59 8.06 14.71
C THR A 347 10.95 7.77 13.33
N PRO A 348 11.45 8.34 12.22
CA PRO A 348 12.70 9.09 12.08
C PRO A 348 12.60 10.61 12.26
N LEU A 349 11.45 11.16 12.64
CA LEU A 349 11.27 12.59 12.86
C LEU A 349 12.11 13.12 14.04
N THR A 350 12.31 12.27 15.06
CA THR A 350 13.11 12.57 16.24
C THR A 350 14.35 11.67 16.38
N HIS A 351 15.33 12.12 17.15
CA HIS A 351 16.57 11.40 17.50
C HIS A 351 17.01 11.74 18.94
N PRO A 352 17.67 10.84 19.69
CA PRO A 352 17.99 9.44 19.36
C PRO A 352 16.76 8.53 19.35
N PRO A 353 16.78 7.40 18.62
CA PRO A 353 15.69 6.42 18.64
C PRO A 353 15.65 5.61 19.94
N VAL A 354 16.64 5.79 20.80
CA VAL A 354 16.82 5.15 22.11
C VAL A 354 17.33 6.22 23.06
N VAL A 355 16.58 6.50 24.13
CA VAL A 355 16.83 7.67 25.00
C VAL A 355 17.63 7.36 26.26
N ASP A 356 17.72 6.08 26.61
CA ASP A 356 18.32 5.62 27.86
C ASP A 356 19.84 5.35 27.70
N LEU A 357 20.26 4.89 26.52
CA LEU A 357 21.65 4.52 26.25
C LEU A 357 22.64 5.67 26.49
N ASP A 358 22.36 6.88 26.01
CA ASP A 358 23.25 8.03 26.22
C ASP A 358 23.40 8.36 27.71
N TYR A 359 22.30 8.31 28.47
CA TYR A 359 22.30 8.50 29.91
C TYR A 359 23.14 7.42 30.64
N PHE A 360 23.07 6.17 30.16
CA PHE A 360 23.84 5.06 30.72
C PHE A 360 25.31 5.06 30.31
N LEU A 361 25.65 5.56 29.13
CA LEU A 361 27.03 5.69 28.66
C LEU A 361 27.87 6.67 29.50
N GLU A 362 27.22 7.56 30.25
CA GLU A 362 27.88 8.41 31.25
C GLU A 362 28.35 7.63 32.50
N ALA A 363 27.90 6.39 32.70
CA ALA A 363 28.25 5.58 33.87
C ALA A 363 29.74 5.22 33.88
N LYS A 364 30.41 5.40 35.02
CA LYS A 364 31.82 5.00 35.21
C LYS A 364 31.91 3.69 36.01
N GLY A 365 32.33 2.60 35.36
CA GLY A 365 32.64 1.34 36.06
C GLY A 365 31.41 0.60 36.61
N LYS A 366 31.30 0.40 37.93
CA LYS A 366 30.19 -0.33 38.59
C LYS A 366 28.88 0.49 38.71
N ASP A 367 28.91 1.74 38.25
CA ASP A 367 27.82 2.72 38.39
C ASP A 367 26.58 2.43 37.52
N LEU A 368 26.67 1.48 36.58
CA LEU A 368 25.56 1.21 35.65
C LEU A 368 24.26 0.79 36.35
N TYR A 369 24.31 -0.09 37.36
CA TYR A 369 23.10 -0.45 38.13
C TYR A 369 22.50 0.77 38.85
N GLY A 370 23.35 1.66 39.37
CA GLY A 370 22.92 2.90 40.01
C GLY A 370 22.24 3.85 39.02
N LYS A 371 22.82 4.02 37.82
CA LYS A 371 22.24 4.79 36.73
C LYS A 371 20.92 4.19 36.20
N ILE A 372 20.83 2.87 36.06
CA ILE A 372 19.58 2.18 35.71
C ILE A 372 18.50 2.46 36.76
N SER A 373 18.83 2.32 38.06
CA SER A 373 17.90 2.62 39.14
C SER A 373 17.49 4.10 39.13
N ALA A 374 18.44 5.02 38.92
CA ALA A 374 18.16 6.45 38.87
C ALA A 374 17.24 6.81 37.70
N TYR A 375 17.52 6.31 36.48
CA TYR A 375 16.66 6.52 35.31
C TYR A 375 15.25 5.96 35.54
N THR A 376 15.16 4.76 36.11
CA THR A 376 13.90 4.11 36.44
C THR A 376 13.07 4.98 37.40
N THR A 377 13.66 5.46 38.49
CA THR A 377 12.95 6.30 39.46
C THR A 377 12.63 7.70 38.94
N LEU A 378 13.55 8.34 38.22
CA LEU A 378 13.39 9.74 37.76
C LEU A 378 12.36 9.88 36.64
N CYS A 379 12.20 8.85 35.81
CA CYS A 379 11.32 8.91 34.64
C CYS A 379 10.30 7.77 34.62
N VAL A 380 10.75 6.51 34.60
CA VAL A 380 9.87 5.36 34.27
C VAL A 380 8.84 5.06 35.35
N GLU A 381 9.19 5.10 36.64
CA GLU A 381 8.24 4.89 37.74
C GLU A 381 7.17 5.99 37.80
N LYS A 382 7.56 7.24 37.58
CA LYS A 382 6.62 8.37 37.46
C LYS A 382 5.65 8.15 36.30
N VAL A 383 6.17 7.71 35.14
CA VAL A 383 5.34 7.36 33.99
C VAL A 383 4.37 6.23 34.35
N LYS A 384 4.87 5.10 34.85
CA LYS A 384 4.06 3.91 35.16
C LYS A 384 2.96 4.18 36.18
N SER A 385 3.26 4.95 37.22
CA SER A 385 2.28 5.31 38.27
C SER A 385 1.21 6.30 37.80
N ALA A 386 1.50 7.08 36.75
CA ALA A 386 0.60 8.12 36.24
C ALA A 386 -0.14 7.76 34.94
N ILE A 387 0.14 6.59 34.33
CA ILE A 387 -0.56 6.13 33.14
C ILE A 387 -2.05 5.96 33.43
N ARG A 388 -2.88 6.51 32.55
CA ARG A 388 -4.33 6.33 32.51
C ARG A 388 -4.73 5.76 31.16
N ASN A 389 -5.87 5.09 31.11
CA ASN A 389 -6.50 4.67 29.87
C ASN A 389 -7.83 5.43 29.75
N ASP A 390 -7.84 6.48 28.94
CA ASP A 390 -8.97 7.41 28.86
C ASP A 390 -9.01 8.08 27.47
N TYR A 391 -10.02 8.90 27.24
CA TYR A 391 -10.15 9.72 26.04
C TYR A 391 -9.18 10.91 26.09
N LEU A 392 -8.62 11.27 24.95
CA LEU A 392 -7.86 12.52 24.83
C LEU A 392 -8.81 13.70 24.65
N ASN A 393 -8.44 14.85 25.22
CA ASN A 393 -9.16 16.09 24.93
C ASN A 393 -9.01 16.42 23.43
N PRO A 394 -10.09 16.81 22.73
CA PRO A 394 -10.04 17.13 21.30
C PRO A 394 -8.97 18.16 20.91
N ASN A 395 -8.70 19.12 21.81
CA ASN A 395 -7.75 20.21 21.60
C ASN A 395 -6.31 19.87 21.99
N THR A 396 -6.06 18.67 22.55
CA THR A 396 -4.72 18.24 22.90
C THR A 396 -3.90 18.03 21.63
N ARG A 397 -2.74 18.68 21.54
CA ARG A 397 -1.77 18.45 20.45
C ARG A 397 -1.08 17.11 20.66
N VAL A 398 -1.12 16.23 19.67
CA VAL A 398 -0.52 14.89 19.78
C VAL A 398 0.26 14.55 18.53
N LEU A 399 1.47 14.02 18.69
CA LEU A 399 2.21 13.43 17.59
C LEU A 399 1.80 11.95 17.44
N PRO A 400 1.31 11.50 16.27
CA PRO A 400 1.03 10.10 16.04
C PRO A 400 2.32 9.27 15.96
N PRO A 401 2.25 7.95 16.22
CA PRO A 401 3.42 7.10 16.05
C PRO A 401 3.88 7.13 14.59
N LEU A 402 5.20 7.11 14.41
CA LEU A 402 5.90 6.98 13.14
C LEU A 402 6.79 5.72 13.13
N THR A 403 6.91 5.04 14.27
CA THR A 403 7.67 3.81 14.43
C THR A 403 6.75 2.71 14.95
N THR A 404 6.69 1.57 14.26
CA THR A 404 5.98 0.39 14.75
C THR A 404 6.72 -0.29 15.89
N ARG A 405 6.03 -1.14 16.66
CA ARG A 405 6.61 -1.95 17.74
C ARG A 405 7.85 -2.72 17.26
N ARG A 406 7.74 -3.43 16.13
CA ARG A 406 8.83 -4.22 15.54
C ARG A 406 10.03 -3.36 15.15
N LEU A 407 9.80 -2.15 14.62
CA LEU A 407 10.89 -1.26 14.25
C LEU A 407 11.55 -0.62 15.48
N ALA A 408 10.77 -0.29 16.51
CA ALA A 408 11.27 0.21 17.78
C ALA A 408 12.17 -0.83 18.47
N GLU A 409 11.76 -2.11 18.46
CA GLU A 409 12.56 -3.23 18.95
C GLU A 409 13.92 -3.31 18.25
N ARG A 410 13.89 -3.25 16.91
CA ARG A 410 15.10 -3.26 16.09
C ARG A 410 16.00 -2.05 16.38
N TYR A 411 15.46 -0.84 16.43
CA TYR A 411 16.24 0.35 16.76
C TYR A 411 16.88 0.24 18.13
N PHE A 412 16.15 -0.28 19.12
CA PHE A 412 16.66 -0.51 20.45
C PHE A 412 17.86 -1.47 20.42
N TYR A 413 17.68 -2.63 19.79
CA TYR A 413 18.73 -3.62 19.66
C TYR A 413 19.96 -3.07 18.93
N ASP A 414 19.77 -2.40 17.79
CA ASP A 414 20.86 -1.88 16.96
C ASP A 414 21.70 -0.82 17.72
N GLN A 415 21.05 0.09 18.45
CA GLN A 415 21.76 1.08 19.27
C GLN A 415 22.50 0.46 20.44
N TRP A 416 21.87 -0.44 21.18
CA TRP A 416 22.50 -1.12 22.32
C TRP A 416 23.63 -2.05 21.88
N ARG A 417 23.53 -2.66 20.70
CA ARG A 417 24.64 -3.43 20.12
C ARG A 417 25.83 -2.53 19.78
N ALA A 418 25.59 -1.33 19.27
CA ALA A 418 26.66 -0.39 18.91
C ALA A 418 27.30 0.28 20.14
N GLY A 419 26.52 0.63 21.16
CA GLY A 419 27.00 1.37 22.34
C GLY A 419 27.29 0.50 23.57
N GLY A 420 26.61 -0.64 23.72
CA GLY A 420 26.60 -1.47 24.92
C GLY A 420 27.93 -2.16 25.23
N GLU A 421 28.82 -2.34 24.25
CA GLU A 421 30.17 -2.87 24.50
C GLU A 421 30.96 -2.01 25.50
N LYS A 422 30.78 -0.67 25.44
CA LYS A 422 31.40 0.28 26.39
C LYS A 422 30.91 0.05 27.83
N LEU A 423 29.72 -0.53 27.97
CA LEU A 423 29.07 -0.89 29.23
C LEU A 423 29.31 -2.35 29.62
N LYS A 424 30.13 -3.09 28.86
CA LYS A 424 30.37 -4.54 29.03
C LYS A 424 29.10 -5.39 28.97
N VAL A 425 28.11 -4.89 28.22
CA VAL A 425 26.89 -5.63 27.89
C VAL A 425 27.21 -6.58 26.73
N THR A 426 26.85 -7.84 26.89
CA THR A 426 27.10 -8.92 25.93
C THR A 426 25.84 -9.40 25.23
N ASN A 427 24.68 -9.24 25.87
CA ASN A 427 23.39 -9.56 25.29
C ASN A 427 22.35 -8.56 25.77
N VAL A 428 21.41 -8.24 24.88
CA VAL A 428 20.29 -7.31 25.10
C VAL A 428 19.06 -7.98 24.56
N ALA A 429 18.06 -8.15 25.42
CA ALA A 429 16.71 -8.53 25.02
C ALA A 429 15.75 -7.41 25.41
N VAL A 430 14.84 -7.07 24.51
CA VAL A 430 13.83 -6.04 24.75
C VAL A 430 12.46 -6.59 24.38
N ASP A 431 11.53 -6.45 25.31
CA ASP A 431 10.10 -6.71 25.13
C ASP A 431 9.40 -5.37 24.97
N VAL A 432 9.08 -5.01 23.71
CA VAL A 432 8.45 -3.73 23.39
C VAL A 432 6.97 -3.80 23.70
N GLY A 433 6.56 -3.12 24.77
CA GLY A 433 5.20 -3.20 25.29
C GLY A 433 4.22 -2.28 24.58
N ASP A 434 3.36 -1.64 25.37
CA ASP A 434 2.24 -0.86 24.86
C ASP A 434 2.64 0.57 24.50
N LEU A 435 1.98 1.08 23.44
CA LEU A 435 2.06 2.48 23.06
C LEU A 435 1.41 3.35 24.14
N ILE A 436 2.17 4.34 24.60
CA ILE A 436 1.75 5.34 25.57
C ILE A 436 2.10 6.74 25.05
N TYR A 437 1.30 7.73 25.44
CA TYR A 437 1.55 9.13 25.12
C TYR A 437 2.02 9.90 26.35
N LEU A 438 3.17 10.56 26.22
CA LEU A 438 3.80 11.31 27.30
C LEU A 438 3.76 12.82 27.00
N PRO A 439 3.39 13.67 27.97
CA PRO A 439 3.44 15.11 27.78
C PRO A 439 4.89 15.57 27.67
N ALA A 440 5.18 16.37 26.65
CA ALA A 440 6.50 16.88 26.34
C ALA A 440 6.49 18.40 26.21
N LYS A 441 7.57 19.04 26.62
CA LYS A 441 7.80 20.47 26.38
C LYS A 441 8.59 20.65 25.10
N VAL A 442 8.07 21.44 24.17
CA VAL A 442 8.75 21.74 22.90
C VAL A 442 9.73 22.89 23.15
N LYS A 443 10.99 22.64 22.82
CA LYS A 443 12.09 23.62 22.87
C LYS A 443 12.61 23.85 21.46
N GLN A 444 13.46 24.86 21.29
CA GLN A 444 14.07 25.15 20.00
C GLN A 444 14.98 23.98 19.58
N GLY A 445 14.51 23.16 18.65
CA GLY A 445 15.25 22.03 18.07
C GLY A 445 15.11 20.68 18.78
N TYR A 446 14.36 20.59 19.88
CA TYR A 446 14.16 19.33 20.62
C TYR A 446 12.91 19.35 21.49
N VAL A 447 12.46 18.17 21.93
CA VAL A 447 11.43 18.02 22.97
C VAL A 447 12.03 17.43 24.25
N GLU A 448 11.56 17.92 25.39
CA GLU A 448 11.97 17.45 26.72
C GLU A 448 10.84 16.71 27.42
N LEU A 449 11.17 15.58 28.06
CA LEU A 449 10.26 14.79 28.88
C LEU A 449 10.93 14.41 30.21
N CYS A 450 10.12 13.97 31.18
CA CYS A 450 10.61 13.51 32.50
C CYS A 450 11.53 14.56 33.18
N ASP A 451 11.06 15.80 33.28
CA ASP A 451 11.81 16.91 33.89
C ASP A 451 13.19 17.16 33.27
N GLY A 452 13.33 16.88 31.96
CA GLY A 452 14.58 17.06 31.20
C GLY A 452 15.50 15.83 31.18
N THR A 453 15.10 14.73 31.84
CA THR A 453 15.84 13.46 31.81
C THR A 453 15.91 12.89 30.40
N VAL A 454 14.87 13.09 29.60
CA VAL A 454 14.80 12.61 28.21
C VAL A 454 14.74 13.81 27.27
N ARG A 455 15.64 13.83 26.29
CA ARG A 455 15.68 14.82 25.21
C ARG A 455 15.63 14.13 23.85
N LEU A 456 14.71 14.57 23.01
CA LEU A 456 14.58 14.10 21.63
C LEU A 456 14.74 15.30 20.68
N TYR A 457 15.83 15.32 19.93
CA TYR A 457 16.11 16.31 18.90
C TYR A 457 15.16 16.15 17.72
N ILE A 458 14.58 17.27 17.30
CA ILE A 458 13.67 17.34 16.17
C ILE A 458 14.53 17.55 14.92
N LYS A 459 14.46 16.64 13.95
CA LYS A 459 15.24 16.78 12.70
C LYS A 459 14.76 17.92 11.81
N SER A 460 13.45 18.14 11.76
CA SER A 460 12.80 19.17 10.95
C SER A 460 11.62 19.75 11.71
N PRO A 461 11.70 21.00 12.21
CA PRO A 461 10.59 21.64 12.94
C PRO A 461 9.31 21.74 12.11
N SER A 462 9.41 22.03 10.81
CA SER A 462 8.24 22.11 9.92
C SER A 462 7.58 20.75 9.74
N SER A 463 8.37 19.68 9.56
CA SER A 463 7.85 18.31 9.44
C SER A 463 7.23 17.84 10.77
N PHE A 464 7.78 18.28 11.89
CA PHE A 464 7.23 17.98 13.21
C PHE A 464 5.85 18.60 13.38
N GLU A 465 5.75 19.89 13.12
CA GLU A 465 4.48 20.63 13.20
C GLU A 465 3.43 20.07 12.23
N SER A 466 3.81 19.66 11.02
CA SER A 466 2.88 19.04 10.06
C SER A 466 2.35 17.66 10.46
N MET A 467 3.01 16.99 11.41
CA MET A 467 2.59 15.67 11.90
C MET A 467 1.73 15.74 13.16
N VAL A 468 1.76 16.85 13.88
CA VAL A 468 0.97 17.02 15.10
C VAL A 468 -0.50 17.19 14.74
N VAL A 469 -1.35 16.36 15.34
CA VAL A 469 -2.81 16.37 15.17
C VAL A 469 -3.56 16.90 16.37
#